data_AF-A0A3R6ZGY2-F1
#
_entry.id   AF-A0A3R6ZGY2-F1
#
_cell.length_a   1.000
_cell.length_b   1.000
_cell.length_c   1.000
_cell.angle_alpha   90.00
_cell.angle_beta   90.00
_cell.angle_gamma   90.00
#
_symmetry.space_group_name_H-M   'P 1'
#
loop_
_entity.id
_entity.type
_entity.pdbx_description
1 polymer ?
#
loop_
_entity_poly.entity_id
_entity_poly.type
_entity_poly.pdbx_seq_one_letter_code
_entity_poly.pdbx_strand_id
1 'polypeptide(L)'
;MAMAATELADLAPLLLKKERATASFDSQLLVDVIHGTREHQARCQYLLGLVMHDPVLSDRDMISRNHKERYEKALEKSHAFAKLLEVHGITDPDEQTYVYYAIGEPLPIDVHRSMFIPTLENQMDDEQRAYWLPKAKAFEITGAYAQTEL
;
A
#
# COMPACT_ATOMS: atom_id res chain seq x y z
N MET A 1 -18.54 -48.01 -9.64
CA MET A 1 -18.12 -47.02 -8.63
C MET A 1 -18.12 -45.66 -9.30
N ALA A 2 -19.05 -44.79 -8.93
CA ALA A 2 -19.07 -43.42 -9.45
C ALA A 2 -17.87 -42.67 -8.84
N MET A 3 -16.99 -42.11 -9.67
CA MET A 3 -16.01 -41.13 -9.19
C MET A 3 -16.81 -39.94 -8.69
N ALA A 4 -16.72 -39.66 -7.38
CA ALA A 4 -17.27 -38.43 -6.82
C ALA A 4 -16.69 -37.25 -7.59
N ALA A 5 -17.55 -36.42 -8.18
CA ALA A 5 -17.13 -35.23 -8.89
C ALA A 5 -16.40 -34.32 -7.89
N THR A 6 -15.14 -34.01 -8.18
CA THR A 6 -14.34 -33.08 -7.37
C THR A 6 -15.01 -31.71 -7.41
N GLU A 7 -15.31 -31.13 -6.25
CA GLU A 7 -15.86 -29.78 -6.15
C GLU A 7 -14.90 -28.76 -6.77
N LEU A 8 -15.43 -27.68 -7.34
CA LEU A 8 -14.62 -26.68 -8.05
C LEU A 8 -13.54 -26.07 -7.15
N ALA A 9 -13.84 -25.89 -5.87
CA ALA A 9 -12.91 -25.38 -4.87
C ALA A 9 -11.68 -26.28 -4.69
N ASP A 10 -11.87 -27.60 -4.77
CA ASP A 10 -10.79 -28.59 -4.64
C ASP A 10 -10.05 -28.81 -5.98
N LEU A 11 -10.74 -28.56 -7.10
CA LEU A 11 -10.18 -28.65 -8.44
C LEU A 11 -9.27 -27.46 -8.78
N ALA A 12 -9.60 -26.25 -8.32
CA ALA A 12 -8.86 -25.03 -8.66
C ALA A 12 -7.35 -25.09 -8.30
N PRO A 13 -6.94 -25.54 -7.10
CA PRO A 13 -5.52 -25.71 -6.77
C PRO A 13 -4.80 -26.71 -7.68
N LEU A 14 -5.49 -27.77 -8.11
CA LEU A 14 -4.93 -28.79 -9.01
C LEU A 14 -4.73 -28.24 -10.43
N LEU A 15 -5.70 -27.47 -10.93
CA LEU A 15 -5.59 -26.78 -12.23
C LEU A 15 -4.47 -25.74 -12.21
N LEU A 16 -4.36 -24.93 -11.16
CA LEU A 16 -3.25 -23.98 -11.02
C LEU A 16 -1.89 -24.68 -10.98
N LYS A 17 -1.78 -25.83 -10.29
CA LYS A 17 -0.55 -26.62 -10.28
C LYS A 17 -0.20 -27.15 -11.68
N LYS A 18 -1.20 -27.63 -12.43
CA LYS A 18 -1.02 -28.09 -13.81
C LYS A 18 -0.51 -26.97 -14.71
N GLU A 19 -1.12 -25.78 -14.65
CA GLU A 19 -0.71 -24.63 -15.47
C GLU A 19 0.68 -24.10 -15.05
N ARG A 20 1.03 -24.09 -13.76
CA ARG A 20 2.39 -23.71 -13.33
C ARG A 20 3.46 -24.65 -13.86
N ALA A 21 3.12 -25.93 -14.08
CA ALA A 21 4.06 -26.92 -14.62
C ALA A 21 4.33 -26.77 -16.13
N THR A 22 3.50 -26.03 -16.87
CA THR A 22 3.69 -25.78 -18.31
C THR A 22 4.57 -24.57 -18.60
N ALA A 23 5.04 -23.85 -17.56
CA ALA A 23 5.90 -22.69 -17.71
C ALA A 23 7.18 -23.04 -18.49
N SER A 24 7.44 -22.26 -19.54
CA SER A 24 8.63 -22.41 -20.40
C SER A 24 9.82 -21.57 -19.95
N PHE A 25 9.72 -20.93 -18.78
CA PHE A 25 10.73 -20.04 -18.22
C PHE A 25 10.79 -20.17 -16.70
N ASP A 26 11.89 -19.73 -16.11
CA ASP A 26 12.02 -19.63 -14.65
C ASP A 26 11.27 -18.40 -14.13
N SER A 27 10.15 -18.64 -13.44
CA SER A 27 9.34 -17.59 -12.82
C SER A 27 10.14 -16.73 -11.84
N GLN A 28 11.12 -17.31 -11.16
CA GLN A 28 11.89 -16.59 -10.17
C GLN A 28 12.88 -15.62 -10.84
N LEU A 29 13.46 -16.00 -11.99
CA LEU A 29 14.28 -15.10 -12.79
C LEU A 29 13.46 -13.91 -13.28
N LEU A 30 12.20 -14.12 -13.67
CA LEU A 30 11.31 -13.03 -14.08
C LEU A 30 11.00 -12.09 -12.91
N VAL A 31 10.77 -12.63 -11.71
CA VAL A 31 10.59 -11.83 -10.48
C VAL A 31 11.83 -10.97 -10.23
N ASP A 32 13.03 -11.53 -10.36
CA ASP A 32 14.29 -10.80 -10.16
C ASP A 32 14.50 -9.69 -11.20
N VAL A 33 14.04 -9.89 -12.44
CA VAL A 33 14.07 -8.86 -13.49
C VAL A 33 13.06 -7.74 -13.23
N ILE A 34 11.85 -8.06 -12.80
CA ILE A 34 10.77 -7.09 -12.62
C ILE A 34 10.91 -6.31 -11.30
N HIS A 35 11.20 -7.01 -10.21
CA HIS A 35 11.22 -6.46 -8.85
C HIS A 35 12.64 -6.11 -8.38
N GLY A 36 13.65 -6.31 -9.21
CA GLY A 36 15.03 -5.98 -8.88
C GLY A 36 15.65 -6.95 -7.88
N THR A 37 16.59 -6.44 -7.07
CA THR A 37 17.46 -7.29 -6.26
C THR A 37 16.71 -8.06 -5.18
N ARG A 38 17.29 -9.18 -4.75
CA ARG A 38 16.70 -10.02 -3.70
C ARG A 38 16.54 -9.29 -2.37
N GLU A 39 17.44 -8.37 -2.08
CA GLU A 39 17.38 -7.52 -0.89
C GLU A 39 16.16 -6.59 -0.96
N HIS A 40 15.91 -5.97 -2.12
CA HIS A 40 14.71 -5.14 -2.33
C HIS A 40 13.44 -5.98 -2.21
N GLN A 41 13.39 -7.16 -2.84
CA GLN A 41 12.26 -8.07 -2.71
C GLN A 41 11.99 -8.48 -1.26
N ALA A 42 13.04 -8.83 -0.51
CA ALA A 42 12.92 -9.19 0.90
C ALA A 42 12.43 -8.01 1.74
N ARG A 43 12.88 -6.78 1.43
CA ARG A 43 12.39 -5.58 2.10
C ARG A 43 10.92 -5.32 1.80
N CYS A 44 10.50 -5.41 0.54
CA CYS A 44 9.09 -5.31 0.14
C CYS A 44 8.22 -6.37 0.82
N GLN A 45 8.67 -7.62 0.89
CA GLN A 45 7.95 -8.70 1.60
C GLN A 45 7.80 -8.40 3.09
N TYR A 46 8.83 -7.86 3.73
CA TYR A 46 8.76 -7.41 5.12
C TYR A 46 7.71 -6.30 5.30
N LEU A 47 7.75 -5.25 4.47
CA LEU A 47 6.80 -4.14 4.51
C LEU A 47 5.36 -4.59 4.26
N LEU A 48 5.15 -5.47 3.27
CA LEU A 48 3.85 -6.09 3.00
C LEU A 48 3.38 -6.89 4.21
N GLY A 49 4.29 -7.62 4.86
CA GLY A 49 4.02 -8.33 6.10
C GLY A 49 3.49 -7.41 7.19
N LEU A 50 4.05 -6.21 7.38
CA LEU A 50 3.53 -5.25 8.35
C LEU A 50 2.07 -4.87 8.07
N VAL A 51 1.74 -4.58 6.81
CA VAL A 51 0.38 -4.22 6.38
C VAL A 51 -0.59 -5.39 6.54
N MET A 52 -0.16 -6.62 6.23
CA MET A 52 -1.00 -7.81 6.32
C MET A 52 -1.32 -8.23 7.77
N HIS A 53 -0.44 -7.91 8.72
CA HIS A 53 -0.66 -8.24 10.14
C HIS A 53 -1.34 -7.10 10.92
N ASP A 54 -1.41 -5.89 10.38
CA ASP A 54 -2.14 -4.79 10.99
C ASP A 54 -3.67 -4.98 10.81
N PRO A 55 -4.47 -5.06 11.89
CA PRO A 55 -5.88 -5.41 11.81
C PRO A 55 -6.75 -4.36 11.09
N VAL A 56 -6.29 -3.11 11.00
CA VAL A 56 -7.00 -2.03 10.32
C VAL A 56 -6.59 -2.01 8.84
N LEU A 57 -5.29 -2.06 8.56
CA LEU A 57 -4.76 -1.97 7.21
C LEU A 57 -4.97 -3.24 6.40
N SER A 58 -5.09 -4.41 7.04
CA SER A 58 -5.37 -5.70 6.40
C SER A 58 -6.83 -5.88 5.97
N ASP A 59 -7.74 -5.00 6.39
CA ASP A 59 -9.15 -5.04 5.98
C ASP A 59 -9.28 -4.91 4.45
N ARG A 60 -10.06 -5.78 3.81
CA ARG A 60 -10.31 -5.79 2.36
C ARG A 60 -11.80 -5.70 2.00
N ASP A 61 -12.65 -5.36 2.99
CA ASP A 61 -14.10 -5.40 2.85
C ASP A 61 -14.71 -4.04 2.45
N MET A 62 -13.97 -3.19 1.73
CA MET A 62 -14.53 -1.88 1.33
C MET A 62 -15.70 -1.96 0.36
N ILE A 63 -15.83 -3.07 -0.37
CA ILE A 63 -16.92 -3.26 -1.34
C ILE A 63 -18.27 -3.41 -0.64
N SER A 64 -18.31 -3.97 0.58
CA SER A 64 -19.56 -4.16 1.33
C SER A 64 -20.07 -2.87 1.98
N ARG A 65 -19.28 -1.80 1.99
CA ARG A 65 -19.54 -0.55 2.73
C ARG A 65 -20.19 0.52 1.85
N ASN A 66 -21.10 1.28 2.44
CA ASN A 66 -21.65 2.48 1.82
C ASN A 66 -20.63 3.65 1.82
N HIS A 67 -20.96 4.76 1.15
CA HIS A 67 -20.05 5.89 1.01
C HIS A 67 -19.51 6.43 2.35
N LYS A 68 -20.38 6.60 3.34
CA LYS A 68 -20.01 7.11 4.66
C LYS A 68 -19.08 6.13 5.38
N GLU A 69 -19.47 4.85 5.42
CA GLU A 69 -18.69 3.79 6.06
C GLU A 69 -17.31 3.62 5.42
N ARG A 70 -17.22 3.75 4.09
CA ARG A 70 -15.94 3.72 3.37
C ARG A 70 -15.06 4.90 3.76
N TYR A 71 -15.62 6.10 3.86
CA TYR A 71 -14.85 7.28 4.27
C TYR A 71 -14.37 7.16 5.72
N GLU A 72 -15.23 6.74 6.65
CA GLU A 72 -14.86 6.50 8.04
C GLU A 72 -13.75 5.44 8.16
N LYS A 73 -13.88 4.32 7.43
CA LYS A 73 -12.85 3.27 7.41
C LYS A 73 -11.54 3.75 6.76
N ALA A 74 -11.62 4.59 5.73
CA ALA A 74 -10.44 5.16 5.09
C ALA A 74 -9.71 6.17 6.00
N LEU A 75 -10.43 6.90 6.85
CA LEU A 75 -9.83 7.73 7.91
C LEU A 75 -9.12 6.87 8.97
N GLU A 76 -9.75 5.79 9.42
CA GLU A 76 -9.14 4.82 10.34
C GLU A 76 -7.85 4.23 9.75
N LYS A 77 -7.89 3.80 8.48
CA LYS A 77 -6.70 3.33 7.75
C LYS A 77 -5.63 4.40 7.58
N SER A 78 -6.01 5.66 7.36
CA SER A 78 -5.05 6.78 7.25
C SER A 78 -4.28 6.99 8.55
N HIS A 79 -4.98 6.90 9.69
CA HIS A 79 -4.35 6.97 11.00
C HIS A 79 -3.44 5.77 11.27
N ALA A 80 -3.92 4.55 10.98
CA ALA A 80 -3.13 3.33 11.14
C ALA A 80 -1.86 3.35 10.26
N PHE A 81 -1.96 3.86 9.03
CA PHE A 81 -0.82 4.06 8.14
C PHE A 81 0.23 4.99 8.77
N ALA A 82 -0.17 6.18 9.22
CA ALA A 82 0.75 7.13 9.85
C ALA A 82 1.43 6.52 11.09
N LYS A 83 0.67 5.79 11.92
CA LYS A 83 1.20 5.09 13.09
C LYS A 83 2.15 3.96 12.74
N LEU A 84 1.86 3.18 11.70
CA LEU A 84 2.73 2.11 11.23
C LEU A 84 4.08 2.68 10.77
N LEU A 85 4.07 3.79 10.01
CA LEU A 85 5.32 4.46 9.60
C LEU A 85 6.14 4.93 10.80
N GLU A 86 5.49 5.56 11.78
CA GLU A 86 6.12 6.05 13.01
C GLU A 86 6.74 4.91 13.83
N VAL A 87 5.95 3.87 14.13
CA VAL A 87 6.37 2.74 14.98
C VAL A 87 7.52 1.95 14.37
N HIS A 88 7.53 1.79 13.04
CA HIS A 88 8.58 1.04 12.34
C HIS A 88 9.71 1.91 11.79
N GLY A 89 9.68 3.23 12.03
CA GLY A 89 10.72 4.16 11.58
C GLY A 89 10.86 4.20 10.05
N ILE A 90 9.77 4.08 9.31
CA ILE A 90 9.78 4.05 7.85
C ILE A 90 9.81 5.48 7.32
N THR A 91 11.02 5.99 7.09
CA THR A 91 11.26 7.37 6.63
C THR A 91 11.52 7.49 5.14
N ASP A 92 11.85 6.38 4.47
CA ASP A 92 12.14 6.37 3.04
C ASP A 92 10.86 6.59 2.21
N PRO A 93 10.81 7.59 1.30
CA PRO A 93 9.60 7.90 0.53
C PRO A 93 9.09 6.76 -0.36
N ASP A 94 9.99 5.95 -0.91
CA ASP A 94 9.63 4.83 -1.78
C ASP A 94 9.03 3.68 -0.94
N GLU A 95 9.60 3.41 0.24
CA GLU A 95 9.02 2.46 1.19
C GLU A 95 7.66 2.91 1.71
N GLN A 96 7.49 4.20 2.05
CA GLN A 96 6.19 4.74 2.46
C GLN A 96 5.15 4.57 1.36
N THR A 97 5.56 4.78 0.10
CA THR A 97 4.71 4.62 -1.07
C THR A 97 4.36 3.15 -1.31
N TYR A 98 5.31 2.24 -1.14
CA TYR A 98 5.05 0.80 -1.20
C TYR A 98 4.05 0.36 -0.13
N VAL A 99 4.25 0.76 1.13
CA VAL A 99 3.33 0.46 2.24
C VAL A 99 1.93 0.98 1.93
N TYR A 100 1.83 2.21 1.43
CA TYR A 100 0.55 2.81 1.06
C TYR A 100 -0.16 2.00 -0.04
N TYR A 101 0.55 1.60 -1.09
CA TYR A 101 -0.02 0.75 -2.14
C TYR A 101 -0.42 -0.64 -1.64
N ALA A 102 0.32 -1.22 -0.69
CA ALA A 102 0.00 -2.52 -0.11
C ALA A 102 -1.32 -2.53 0.69
N ILE A 103 -1.83 -1.35 1.11
CA ILE A 103 -3.18 -1.20 1.68
C ILE A 103 -4.25 -1.58 0.66
N GLY A 104 -3.98 -1.37 -0.63
CA GLY A 104 -4.82 -1.79 -1.76
C GLY A 104 -6.01 -0.87 -2.07
N GLU A 105 -6.12 0.28 -1.40
CA GLU A 105 -7.26 1.20 -1.51
C GLU A 105 -6.79 2.66 -1.40
N PRO A 106 -7.40 3.60 -2.14
CA PRO A 106 -7.06 5.01 -2.03
C PRO A 106 -7.57 5.58 -0.69
N LEU A 107 -6.72 6.35 -0.01
CA LEU A 107 -7.04 6.99 1.26
C LEU A 107 -7.19 8.51 1.08
N PRO A 108 -7.92 9.20 1.97
CA PRO A 108 -8.10 10.66 1.91
C PRO A 108 -6.81 11.47 2.14
N ILE A 109 -5.69 10.80 2.41
CA ILE A 109 -4.36 11.39 2.58
C ILE A 109 -3.47 11.27 1.33
N ASP A 110 -4.00 10.76 0.20
CA ASP A 110 -3.20 10.54 -1.01
C ASP A 110 -2.52 11.82 -1.49
N VAL A 111 -3.31 12.87 -1.71
CA VAL A 111 -2.82 14.19 -2.16
C VAL A 111 -1.91 14.84 -1.12
N HIS A 112 -2.14 14.59 0.17
CA HIS A 112 -1.25 15.07 1.22
C HIS A 112 0.17 14.52 1.03
N ARG A 113 0.28 13.23 0.73
CA ARG A 113 1.56 12.54 0.52
C ARG A 113 2.18 12.84 -0.84
N SER A 114 1.37 12.77 -1.91
CA SER A 114 1.86 12.80 -3.29
C SER A 114 2.08 14.20 -3.85
N MET A 115 1.42 15.22 -3.28
CA MET A 115 1.49 16.60 -3.78
C MET A 115 1.83 17.61 -2.68
N PHE A 116 1.08 17.64 -1.57
CA PHE A 116 1.25 18.66 -0.55
C PHE A 116 2.66 18.65 0.05
N ILE A 117 3.14 17.51 0.56
CA ILE A 117 4.49 17.38 1.12
C ILE A 117 5.58 17.76 0.08
N PRO A 118 5.60 17.18 -1.14
CA PRO A 118 6.57 17.57 -2.17
C PRO A 118 6.54 19.07 -2.52
N THR A 119 5.36 19.70 -2.55
CA THR A 119 5.24 21.14 -2.77
C THR A 119 5.91 21.93 -1.63
N LEU A 120 5.70 21.53 -0.37
CA LEU A 120 6.39 22.18 0.76
C LEU A 120 7.91 22.02 0.63
N GLU A 121 8.39 20.83 0.27
CA GLU A 121 9.84 20.56 0.15
C GLU A 121 10.51 21.39 -0.95
N ASN A 122 9.84 21.54 -2.10
CA ASN A 122 10.46 22.07 -3.30
C ASN A 122 10.19 23.56 -3.52
N GLN A 123 9.13 24.13 -2.93
CA GLN A 123 8.67 25.49 -3.24
C GLN A 123 8.69 26.45 -2.05
N MET A 124 8.81 25.96 -0.81
CA MET A 124 8.95 26.84 0.36
C MET A 124 10.37 27.36 0.50
N ASP A 125 10.50 28.57 1.05
CA ASP A 125 11.77 29.06 1.57
C ASP A 125 12.20 28.29 2.84
N ASP A 126 13.42 28.57 3.33
CA ASP A 126 14.02 27.82 4.45
C ASP A 126 13.23 27.98 5.76
N GLU A 127 12.71 29.18 6.05
CA GLU A 127 11.95 29.47 7.27
C GLU A 127 10.59 28.75 7.25
N GLN A 128 9.88 28.83 6.13
CA GLN A 128 8.62 28.14 5.91
C GLN A 128 8.80 26.63 5.98
N ARG A 129 9.83 26.09 5.33
CA ARG A 129 10.10 24.65 5.29
C ARG A 129 10.47 24.12 6.67
N ALA A 130 11.32 24.83 7.42
CA ALA A 130 11.68 24.45 8.78
C ALA A 130 10.47 24.37 9.72
N TYR A 131 9.45 25.20 9.50
CA TYR A 131 8.24 25.20 10.31
C TYR A 131 7.19 24.17 9.85
N TRP A 132 6.86 24.13 8.55
CA TRP A 132 5.72 23.35 8.04
C TRP A 132 6.06 21.92 7.66
N LEU A 133 7.23 21.67 7.08
CA LEU A 133 7.58 20.36 6.55
C LEU A 133 7.63 19.26 7.63
N PRO A 134 8.25 19.49 8.81
CA PRO A 134 8.27 18.47 9.86
C PRO A 134 6.85 18.10 10.32
N LYS A 135 5.95 19.08 10.41
CA LYS A 135 4.55 18.89 10.81
C LYS A 135 3.76 18.08 9.80
N ALA A 136 3.97 18.36 8.52
CA ALA A 136 3.35 17.61 7.43
C ALA A 136 3.85 16.16 7.41
N LYS A 137 5.18 15.93 7.49
CA LYS A 137 5.76 14.58 7.54
C LYS A 137 5.34 13.77 8.76
N ALA A 138 5.09 14.43 9.90
CA ALA A 138 4.60 13.81 11.12
C ALA A 138 3.07 13.64 11.17
N PHE A 139 2.34 14.01 10.10
CA PHE A 139 0.87 14.02 10.06
C PHE A 139 0.23 14.88 11.18
N GLU A 140 0.94 15.87 11.73
CA GLU A 140 0.37 16.87 12.66
C GLU A 140 -0.58 17.83 11.95
N ILE A 141 -0.37 18.00 10.63
CA ILE A 141 -1.24 18.73 9.72
C ILE A 141 -1.53 17.87 8.49
N THR A 142 -2.73 18.00 7.95
CA THR A 142 -3.12 17.41 6.66
C THR A 142 -3.39 18.52 5.66
N GLY A 143 -2.94 18.32 4.42
CA GLY A 143 -3.02 19.34 3.37
C GLY A 143 -3.44 18.74 2.04
N ALA A 144 -3.85 19.61 1.13
CA ALA A 144 -4.25 19.29 -0.22
C ALA A 144 -3.53 20.20 -1.23
N TYR A 145 -3.69 19.92 -2.52
CA TYR A 145 -3.18 20.74 -3.61
C TYR A 145 -4.34 21.19 -4.50
N ALA A 146 -4.89 22.36 -4.19
CA ALA A 146 -6.11 22.88 -4.81
C ALA A 146 -5.80 23.63 -6.12
N GLN A 147 -5.51 22.87 -7.19
CA GLN A 147 -5.21 23.44 -8.51
C GLN A 147 -6.42 23.49 -9.44
N THR A 148 -7.26 22.45 -9.47
CA THR A 148 -8.37 22.34 -10.42
C THR A 148 -9.53 23.26 -10.02
N GLU A 149 -10.05 24.02 -10.99
CA GLU A 149 -11.20 24.92 -10.85
C GLU A 149 -12.41 24.38 -11.65
N LEU A 150 -13.62 24.93 -11.42
CA LEU A 150 -14.89 24.49 -12.04
C LEU A 150 -14.92 24.71 -13.57
#